data_AF-A0A0F9PVP3-F1
#
_entry.id   AF-A0A0F9PVP3-F1
#
_cell.length_a   1.000
_cell.length_b   1.000
_cell.length_c   1.000
_cell.angle_alpha   90.00
_cell.angle_beta   90.00
_cell.angle_gamma   90.00
#
_symmetry.space_group_name_H-M   'P 1'
#
loop_
_entity.id
_entity.type
_entity.pdbx_description
1 polymer ?
#
loop_
_entity_poly.entity_id
_entity_poly.type
_entity_poly.pdbx_seq_one_letter_code
_entity_poly.pdbx_strand_id
1 'polypeptide(L)'
;MKKLKYGLIFIITFTTILILPMNVKGFYWIANYFETDKNTYFNDEQIKINSTWDMYYNPAIEVAYIQAQIYNNLDNLLWNSSERYEIGIVEEVWIVNINLLNLDFPLNTSYISLSVRLFAYYLHIDSSNTAFS
;
A
#
# COMPACT_ATOMS: atom_id res chain seq x y z
N MET A 1 -35.83 46.33 9.98
CA MET A 1 -34.40 46.02 10.26
C MET A 1 -34.13 44.64 10.87
N LYS A 2 -34.93 44.09 11.79
CA LYS A 2 -34.63 42.78 12.42
C LYS A 2 -34.56 41.60 11.43
N LYS A 3 -35.47 41.52 10.45
CA LYS A 3 -35.49 40.45 9.42
C LYS A 3 -34.24 40.43 8.52
N LEU A 4 -33.65 41.61 8.25
CA LEU A 4 -32.41 41.73 7.47
C LEU A 4 -31.19 41.17 8.23
N LYS A 5 -31.15 41.36 9.56
CA LYS A 5 -30.08 40.85 10.42
C LYS A 5 -30.05 39.32 10.49
N TYR A 6 -31.22 38.68 10.61
CA TYR A 6 -31.30 37.21 10.63
C TYR A 6 -30.97 36.58 9.27
N GLY A 7 -31.35 37.23 8.16
CA GLY A 7 -30.95 36.79 6.82
C GLY A 7 -29.44 36.86 6.61
N LEU A 8 -28.79 37.93 7.11
CA LEU A 8 -27.34 38.09 7.00
C LEU A 8 -26.58 37.03 7.81
N ILE A 9 -27.04 36.74 9.04
CA ILE A 9 -26.46 35.68 9.88
C ILE A 9 -26.58 34.32 9.20
N PHE A 10 -27.75 34.01 8.63
CA PHE A 10 -27.98 32.76 7.90
C PHE A 10 -27.04 32.61 6.70
N ILE A 11 -26.88 33.66 5.89
CA ILE A 11 -25.97 33.67 4.73
C ILE A 11 -24.54 33.43 5.19
N ILE A 12 -24.07 34.15 6.23
CA ILE A 12 -22.71 34.00 6.76
C ILE A 12 -22.47 32.57 7.25
N THR A 13 -23.40 32.00 8.03
CA THR A 13 -23.28 30.61 8.52
C THR A 13 -23.30 29.58 7.39
N PHE A 14 -24.10 29.81 6.35
CA PHE A 14 -24.20 28.89 5.22
C PHE A 14 -22.93 28.94 4.36
N THR A 15 -22.36 30.14 4.15
CA THR A 15 -21.07 30.28 3.48
C THR A 15 -19.93 29.64 4.27
N THR A 16 -19.91 29.72 5.61
CA THR A 16 -18.86 29.05 6.40
C THR A 16 -18.93 27.53 6.34
N ILE A 17 -20.12 26.93 6.18
CA ILE A 17 -20.29 25.48 6.02
C ILE A 17 -19.83 25.03 4.62
N LEU A 18 -20.06 25.85 3.59
CA LEU A 18 -19.58 25.59 2.22
C LEU A 18 -18.05 25.75 2.06
N ILE A 19 -17.38 26.42 2.99
CA ILE A 19 -15.91 26.59 3.03
C ILE A 19 -15.25 25.52 3.92
N LEU A 20 -16.01 24.56 4.49
CA LEU A 20 -15.40 23.39 5.10
C LEU A 20 -14.53 22.71 4.05
N PRO A 21 -13.22 22.51 4.30
CA PRO A 21 -12.35 21.90 3.31
C PRO A 21 -12.87 20.48 3.04
N MET A 22 -13.29 20.21 1.80
CA MET A 22 -13.57 18.85 1.29
C MET A 22 -12.33 17.94 1.25
N ASN A 23 -11.22 18.34 1.88
CA ASN A 23 -9.90 17.80 1.62
C ASN A 23 -9.24 17.36 2.92
N VAL A 24 -9.72 16.26 3.50
CA VAL A 24 -8.86 15.34 4.25
C VAL A 24 -9.31 13.92 3.90
N LYS A 25 -8.95 13.45 2.70
CA LYS A 25 -8.74 12.02 2.53
C LYS A 25 -7.32 11.77 3.01
N GLY A 26 -7.17 11.42 4.28
CA GLY A 26 -5.89 10.87 4.75
C GLY A 26 -5.60 9.57 4.00
N PHE A 27 -4.33 9.15 4.02
CA PHE A 27 -3.93 7.87 3.44
C PHE A 27 -4.85 6.73 3.87
N TYR A 28 -5.32 5.99 2.87
CA TYR A 28 -6.14 4.82 3.03
C TYR A 28 -5.63 3.74 2.08
N TRP A 29 -5.48 2.53 2.59
CA TRP A 29 -5.25 1.37 1.74
C TRP A 29 -5.99 0.14 2.27
N ILE A 30 -6.38 -0.74 1.36
CA ILE A 30 -6.92 -2.05 1.69
C ILE A 30 -6.53 -3.06 0.61
N ALA A 31 -6.10 -4.25 1.03
CA ALA A 31 -5.97 -5.38 0.13
C ALA A 31 -7.33 -6.03 -0.06
N ASN A 32 -7.83 -6.07 -1.30
CA ASN A 32 -9.06 -6.77 -1.65
C ASN A 32 -8.79 -8.26 -1.90
N TYR A 33 -7.62 -8.55 -2.45
CA TYR A 33 -7.19 -9.89 -2.84
C TYR A 33 -5.66 -9.97 -2.82
N PHE A 34 -5.10 -11.06 -2.27
CA PHE A 34 -3.66 -11.30 -2.25
C PHE A 34 -3.38 -12.78 -2.03
N GLU A 35 -3.01 -13.49 -3.10
CA GLU A 35 -2.70 -14.91 -3.02
C GLU A 35 -1.67 -15.34 -4.06
N THR A 36 -1.04 -16.48 -3.80
CA THR A 36 -0.24 -17.20 -4.77
C THR A 36 -1.08 -18.19 -5.55
N ASP A 37 -0.66 -18.58 -6.75
CA ASP A 37 -1.39 -19.54 -7.59
C ASP A 37 -1.51 -20.95 -6.97
N LYS A 38 -0.56 -21.32 -6.09
CA LYS A 38 -0.58 -22.56 -5.31
C LYS A 38 0.22 -22.42 -4.00
N ASN A 39 0.18 -23.46 -3.16
CA ASN A 39 0.82 -23.48 -1.84
C ASN A 39 2.12 -24.30 -1.79
N THR A 40 2.48 -25.01 -2.86
CA THR A 40 3.67 -25.86 -2.90
C THR A 40 4.28 -25.78 -4.29
N TYR A 41 5.60 -25.62 -4.33
CA TYR A 41 6.35 -25.42 -5.55
C TYR A 41 7.59 -26.30 -5.58
N PHE A 42 7.96 -26.74 -6.78
CA PHE A 42 9.29 -27.28 -7.05
C PHE A 42 10.28 -26.15 -7.36
N ASN A 43 11.57 -26.44 -7.23
CA ASN A 43 12.64 -25.43 -7.30
C ASN A 43 12.79 -24.78 -8.70
N ASP A 44 12.31 -25.46 -9.73
CA ASP A 44 12.31 -25.01 -11.13
C ASP A 44 11.03 -24.26 -11.52
N GLU A 45 10.07 -24.12 -10.60
CA GLU A 45 8.80 -23.45 -10.85
C GLU A 45 8.87 -21.94 -10.57
N GLN A 46 7.81 -21.25 -10.99
CA GLN A 46 7.58 -19.85 -10.72
C GLN A 46 6.44 -19.71 -9.71
N ILE A 47 6.60 -18.76 -8.78
CA ILE A 47 5.52 -18.31 -7.90
C ILE A 47 4.78 -17.19 -8.63
N LYS A 48 3.48 -17.37 -8.87
CA LYS A 48 2.63 -16.31 -9.40
C LYS A 48 1.82 -15.71 -8.26
N ILE A 49 2.09 -14.45 -7.94
CA ILE A 49 1.40 -13.68 -6.89
C ILE A 49 0.38 -12.79 -7.57
N ASN A 50 -0.90 -12.97 -7.25
CA ASN A 50 -1.99 -12.16 -7.76
C ASN A 50 -2.50 -11.26 -6.64
N SER A 51 -2.71 -9.97 -6.95
CA SER A 51 -3.09 -8.99 -5.95
C SER A 51 -4.05 -7.96 -6.52
N THR A 52 -4.95 -7.50 -5.67
CA THR A 52 -5.80 -6.34 -5.93
C THR A 52 -5.91 -5.52 -4.66
N TRP A 53 -5.68 -4.23 -4.77
CA TRP A 53 -5.77 -3.31 -3.64
C TRP A 53 -6.37 -1.97 -4.05
N ASP A 54 -6.88 -1.28 -3.05
CA ASP A 54 -7.26 0.11 -3.14
C ASP A 54 -6.22 0.91 -2.37
N MET A 55 -5.66 1.96 -2.98
CA MET A 55 -4.78 2.90 -2.30
C MET A 55 -5.15 4.33 -2.68
N TYR A 56 -5.42 5.16 -1.67
CA TYR A 56 -5.77 6.56 -1.85
C TYR A 56 -4.93 7.43 -0.93
N TYR A 57 -4.24 8.40 -1.52
CA TYR A 57 -3.42 9.38 -0.82
C TYR A 57 -3.35 10.67 -1.63
N ASN A 58 -2.92 11.76 -1.01
CA ASN A 58 -2.68 13.04 -1.67
C ASN A 58 -1.22 13.13 -2.14
N PRO A 59 -0.92 12.90 -3.42
CA PRO A 59 0.46 12.86 -3.91
C PRO A 59 1.18 14.22 -3.82
N ALA A 60 0.47 15.31 -3.49
CA ALA A 60 1.08 16.61 -3.25
C ALA A 60 1.80 16.72 -1.89
N ILE A 61 1.37 15.94 -0.89
CA ILE A 61 1.87 16.03 0.50
C ILE A 61 2.08 14.64 1.14
N GLU A 62 1.89 13.56 0.40
CA GLU A 62 2.03 12.18 0.87
C GLU A 62 2.78 11.34 -0.17
N VAL A 63 3.60 10.40 0.31
CA VAL A 63 4.22 9.35 -0.49
C VAL A 63 3.73 8.02 0.06
N ALA A 64 3.11 7.22 -0.79
CA ALA A 64 2.66 5.88 -0.44
C ALA A 64 2.91 4.91 -1.59
N TYR A 65 3.23 3.67 -1.25
CA TYR A 65 3.37 2.61 -2.23
C TYR A 65 3.02 1.24 -1.65
N ILE A 66 2.73 0.30 -2.55
CA ILE A 66 2.56 -1.12 -2.24
C ILE A 66 3.71 -1.94 -2.85
N GLN A 67 4.13 -2.99 -2.14
CA GLN A 67 5.07 -4.00 -2.63
C GLN A 67 4.64 -5.41 -2.22
N ALA A 68 4.88 -6.39 -3.09
CA ALA A 68 4.90 -7.80 -2.68
C ALA A 68 6.30 -8.19 -2.24
N GLN A 69 6.39 -8.96 -1.15
CA GLN A 69 7.65 -9.39 -0.55
C GLN A 69 7.59 -10.88 -0.24
N ILE A 70 8.71 -11.58 -0.48
CA ILE A 70 8.87 -13.00 -0.13
C ILE A 70 9.94 -13.12 0.95
N TYR A 71 9.59 -13.82 2.02
CA TYR A 71 10.43 -14.10 3.16
C TYR A 71 10.68 -15.59 3.31
N ASN A 72 11.85 -15.95 3.84
CA ASN A 72 12.08 -17.31 4.31
C ASN A 72 11.43 -17.55 5.69
N ASN A 73 11.59 -18.76 6.22
CA ASN A 73 11.10 -19.16 7.55
C ASN A 73 11.80 -18.46 8.74
N LEU A 74 12.88 -17.71 8.49
CA LEU A 74 13.62 -16.93 9.48
C LEU A 74 13.30 -15.43 9.38
N ASP A 75 12.26 -15.05 8.64
CA ASP A 75 11.89 -13.65 8.34
C ASP A 75 12.97 -12.85 7.58
N ASN A 76 13.89 -13.51 6.90
CA ASN A 76 14.81 -12.83 5.97
C ASN A 76 14.09 -12.55 4.65
N LEU A 77 14.20 -11.31 4.16
CA LEU A 77 13.69 -10.91 2.86
C LEU A 77 14.51 -11.58 1.75
N LEU A 78 13.84 -12.35 0.89
CA LEU A 78 14.44 -13.02 -0.26
C LEU A 78 14.21 -12.25 -1.57
N TRP A 79 13.06 -11.58 -1.67
CA TRP A 79 12.65 -10.86 -2.88
C TRP A 79 11.60 -9.79 -2.54
N ASN A 80 11.63 -8.69 -3.29
CA ASN A 80 10.61 -7.67 -3.29
C ASN A 80 10.25 -7.25 -4.73
N SER A 81 8.99 -6.88 -4.95
CA SER A 81 8.58 -6.24 -6.19
C SER A 81 9.10 -4.81 -6.28
N SER A 82 9.02 -4.22 -7.47
CA SER A 82 9.05 -2.76 -7.62
C SER A 82 7.93 -2.11 -6.80
N GLU A 83 8.17 -0.87 -6.38
CA GLU A 83 7.19 -0.05 -5.65
C GLU A 83 6.05 0.38 -6.59
N ARG A 84 4.81 0.22 -6.12
CA ARG A 84 3.59 0.60 -6.84
C ARG A 84 2.94 1.81 -6.19
N TYR A 85 2.96 2.94 -6.86
CA TYR A 85 2.49 4.25 -6.39
C TYR A 85 1.10 4.62 -6.90
N GLU A 86 0.47 3.74 -7.67
CA GLU A 86 -0.78 4.01 -8.37
C GLU A 86 -1.93 4.28 -7.38
N ILE A 87 -2.65 5.39 -7.60
CA ILE A 87 -3.80 5.80 -6.79
C ILE A 87 -5.08 5.21 -7.38
N GLY A 88 -5.89 4.60 -6.52
CA GLY A 88 -7.17 3.98 -6.88
C GLY A 88 -7.14 2.46 -6.67
N ILE A 89 -7.97 1.77 -7.44
CA ILE A 89 -8.04 0.31 -7.46
C ILE A 89 -6.99 -0.19 -8.47
N VAL A 90 -6.10 -1.05 -8.00
CA VAL A 90 -4.99 -1.59 -8.80
C VAL A 90 -5.03 -3.10 -8.74
N GLU A 91 -4.86 -3.74 -9.89
CA GLU A 91 -4.64 -5.17 -10.02
C GLU A 91 -3.22 -5.41 -10.54
N GLU A 92 -2.49 -6.32 -9.91
CA GLU A 92 -1.11 -6.63 -10.27
C GLU A 92 -0.84 -8.12 -10.14
N VAL A 93 0.04 -8.60 -11.03
CA VAL A 93 0.52 -9.98 -11.04
C VAL A 93 2.04 -9.96 -11.05
N TRP A 94 2.66 -10.55 -10.03
CA TRP A 94 4.09 -10.76 -9.98
C TRP A 94 4.44 -12.21 -10.27
N ILE A 95 5.49 -12.42 -11.09
CA ILE A 95 6.02 -13.75 -11.40
C ILE A 95 7.45 -13.81 -10.86
N VAL A 96 7.68 -14.72 -9.92
CA VAL A 96 8.97 -14.87 -9.25
C VAL A 96 9.56 -16.23 -9.56
N ASN A 97 10.74 -16.25 -10.19
CA ASN A 97 11.47 -17.49 -10.43
C ASN A 97 12.13 -17.96 -9.13
N ILE A 98 11.79 -19.17 -8.66
CA ILE A 98 12.29 -19.70 -7.38
C ILE A 98 13.81 -19.89 -7.41
N ASN A 99 14.36 -20.26 -8.55
CA ASN A 99 15.80 -20.40 -8.75
C ASN A 99 16.61 -19.09 -8.60
N LEU A 100 15.96 -17.93 -8.59
CA LEU A 100 16.59 -16.63 -8.33
C LEU A 100 16.49 -16.23 -6.84
N LEU A 101 15.73 -16.98 -6.04
CA LEU A 101 15.67 -16.81 -4.60
C LEU A 101 16.89 -17.49 -3.99
N ASN A 102 17.62 -16.77 -3.13
CA ASN A 102 18.76 -17.33 -2.40
C ASN A 102 18.27 -18.25 -1.26
N LEU A 103 17.85 -19.47 -1.62
CA LEU A 103 17.27 -20.45 -0.71
C LEU A 103 18.35 -21.37 -0.11
N ASP A 104 18.59 -21.23 1.18
CA ASP A 104 19.43 -22.16 1.93
C ASP A 104 18.57 -23.28 2.52
N PHE A 105 18.75 -24.50 2.00
CA PHE A 105 18.08 -25.69 2.53
C PHE A 105 18.82 -26.22 3.75
N PRO A 106 18.14 -26.38 4.91
CA PRO A 106 18.71 -27.11 6.05
C PRO A 106 19.15 -28.51 5.63
N LEU A 107 20.29 -28.98 6.16
CA LEU A 107 20.94 -30.25 5.82
C LEU A 107 20.04 -31.50 5.86
N ASN A 108 18.88 -31.42 6.52
CA ASN A 108 17.96 -32.54 6.74
C ASN A 108 16.52 -32.29 6.26
N THR A 109 16.27 -31.26 5.44
CA THR A 109 14.92 -30.99 4.91
C THR A 109 14.91 -30.94 3.39
N SER A 110 13.85 -31.48 2.80
CA SER A 110 13.57 -31.40 1.36
C SER A 110 12.61 -30.25 1.00
N TYR A 111 12.23 -29.44 1.99
CA TYR A 111 11.31 -28.32 1.83
C TYR A 111 11.77 -27.12 2.65
N ILE A 112 11.35 -25.94 2.20
CA ILE A 112 11.45 -24.68 2.91
C ILE A 112 10.08 -23.99 2.88
N SER A 113 9.67 -23.40 3.99
CA SER A 113 8.46 -22.59 4.05
C SER A 113 8.80 -21.14 3.73
N LEU A 114 8.06 -20.56 2.80
CA LEU A 114 8.15 -19.15 2.43
C LEU A 114 6.90 -18.41 2.89
N SER A 115 7.05 -17.14 3.23
CA SER A 115 5.93 -16.23 3.52
C SER A 115 5.88 -15.16 2.45
N VAL A 116 4.75 -15.06 1.76
CA VAL A 116 4.47 -13.98 0.80
C VAL A 116 3.63 -12.94 1.52
N ARG A 117 4.07 -11.68 1.50
CA ARG A 117 3.45 -10.57 2.25
C ARG A 117 3.22 -9.38 1.33
N LEU A 118 2.09 -8.71 1.53
CA LEU A 118 1.82 -7.42 0.90
C LEU A 118 2.22 -6.33 1.91
N PHE A 119 3.14 -5.46 1.50
CA PHE A 119 3.65 -4.36 2.29
C PHE A 119 3.10 -3.04 1.78
N ALA A 120 2.68 -2.18 2.69
CA ALA A 120 2.22 -0.83 2.40
C ALA A 120 3.09 0.19 3.13
N TYR A 121 3.68 1.11 2.37
CA TYR A 121 4.43 2.24 2.89
C TYR A 121 3.58 3.51 2.84
N TYR A 122 3.77 4.38 3.84
CA TYR A 122 3.16 5.69 3.90
C TYR A 122 4.05 6.69 4.63
N LEU A 123 4.19 7.88 4.05
CA LEU A 123 4.84 9.03 4.64
C LEU A 123 4.07 10.31 4.31
N HIS A 124 3.79 11.11 5.32
CA HIS A 124 3.30 12.48 5.14
C HIS A 124 4.48 13.45 5.10
N ILE A 125 4.57 14.27 4.06
CA ILE A 125 5.59 15.31 3.91
C ILE A 125 5.07 16.59 4.55
N ASP A 126 5.51 16.89 5.77
CA ASP A 126 5.32 18.19 6.41
C ASP A 126 6.54 19.10 6.23
N SER A 127 6.33 20.42 6.21
CA SER A 127 7.42 21.41 6.11
C SER A 127 8.38 21.41 7.31
N SER A 128 8.10 20.62 8.35
CA SER A 128 8.93 20.42 9.54
C SER A 128 9.84 19.21 9.48
N ASN A 129 9.68 18.29 8.52
CA ASN A 129 10.56 17.12 8.39
C ASN A 129 11.90 17.52 7.74
N THR A 130 12.85 17.91 8.58
CA THR A 130 14.28 18.09 8.23
C THR A 130 15.02 16.76 8.04
N ALA A 131 14.33 15.67 7.68
CA ALA A 131 14.96 14.35 7.52
C ALA A 131 15.76 14.20 6.21
N PHE A 132 15.69 15.18 5.31
CA PHE A 132 16.42 15.21 4.05
C PHE A 132 17.08 16.57 3.76
N SER A 133 17.70 17.20 4.77
CA SER A 133 18.65 18.31 4.57
C SER A 133 20.09 17.83 4.71
#